data_AF-A0A2K6L0V4-F1
#
_entry.id   AF-A0A2K6L0V4-F1
#
_cell.length_a   1.000
_cell.length_b   1.000
_cell.length_c   1.000
_cell.angle_alpha   90.00
_cell.angle_beta   90.00
_cell.angle_gamma   90.00
#
_symmetry.space_group_name_H-M   'P 1'
#
loop_
_entity.id
_entity.type
_entity.pdbx_description
1 polymer ?
#
loop_
_entity_poly.entity_id
_entity_poly.type
_entity_poly.pdbx_seq_one_letter_code
_entity_poly.pdbx_strand_id
1 'polypeptide(L)'
;MPASSLFSLAPKGPPGNMGVPVREPALSVALWLSWGAALGAVACAMALLTQQTELQSLRREVSRLQRTGGPSQKGEGYPWQSLPEQQHSVLHLVPINATSKDDSDVTEVMWQPALRRGRGLQAQGYGVRIRDAGVYLLYSQVLFQDVTFTMGQVVSREGQGKQETLFRCIRSMPSHPDRAYNSCYSAGVFHLHQGDILSVIIPRARAKLNLSPHGTFLGFVKL
;
A
#
# COMPACT_ATOMS: atom_id res chain seq x y z
N MET A 1 -75.70 -13.88 43.45
CA MET A 1 -77.04 -14.24 42.93
C MET A 1 -77.15 -13.75 41.50
N PRO A 2 -77.72 -14.50 40.54
CA PRO A 2 -77.39 -15.87 40.08
C PRO A 2 -76.96 -15.81 38.57
N ALA A 3 -76.95 -16.81 37.66
CA ALA A 3 -77.18 -18.26 37.73
C ALA A 3 -76.37 -19.02 36.64
N SER A 4 -75.94 -20.24 36.96
CA SER A 4 -75.98 -21.52 36.21
C SER A 4 -76.22 -21.62 34.68
N SER A 5 -75.53 -22.62 34.08
CA SER A 5 -76.01 -23.59 33.05
C SER A 5 -76.22 -23.09 31.59
N LEU A 6 -76.27 -23.94 30.54
CA LEU A 6 -76.22 -25.41 30.40
C LEU A 6 -75.55 -25.82 29.05
N PHE A 7 -75.12 -27.08 28.92
CA PHE A 7 -74.86 -27.76 27.64
C PHE A 7 -76.14 -27.87 26.78
N SER A 8 -76.02 -27.96 25.45
CA SER A 8 -76.95 -28.72 24.58
C SER A 8 -76.35 -29.00 23.20
N LEU A 9 -76.63 -30.21 22.68
CA LEU A 9 -76.01 -30.78 21.48
C LEU A 9 -77.08 -31.03 20.38
N ALA A 10 -76.82 -30.56 19.15
CA ALA A 10 -77.32 -31.14 17.88
C ALA A 10 -78.87 -31.26 17.70
N PRO A 11 -79.42 -31.92 16.64
CA PRO A 11 -78.85 -32.31 15.34
C PRO A 11 -79.72 -31.93 14.10
N LYS A 12 -79.15 -32.01 12.88
CA LYS A 12 -79.79 -32.67 11.70
C LYS A 12 -78.93 -32.71 10.43
N GLY A 13 -78.86 -33.88 9.78
CA GLY A 13 -78.62 -34.02 8.33
C GLY A 13 -77.39 -34.83 7.87
N PRO A 14 -77.57 -36.10 7.46
CA PRO A 14 -76.80 -36.78 6.41
C PRO A 14 -77.62 -36.85 5.08
N PRO A 15 -77.11 -37.43 3.97
CA PRO A 15 -75.72 -37.78 3.60
C PRO A 15 -75.17 -36.77 2.55
N GLY A 16 -73.89 -36.67 2.22
CA GLY A 16 -72.84 -37.67 2.19
C GLY A 16 -72.37 -37.90 0.74
N ASN A 17 -71.58 -36.98 0.18
CA ASN A 17 -70.59 -37.27 -0.86
C ASN A 17 -69.54 -36.15 -0.98
N MET A 18 -68.43 -36.24 -0.24
CA MET A 18 -67.23 -35.43 -0.50
C MET A 18 -66.14 -36.32 -1.08
N GLY A 19 -66.12 -36.43 -2.41
CA GLY A 19 -64.90 -36.79 -3.11
C GLY A 19 -63.91 -35.62 -2.99
N VAL A 20 -63.10 -35.63 -1.92
CA VAL A 20 -62.00 -34.68 -1.74
C VAL A 20 -60.89 -35.06 -2.72
N PRO A 21 -60.51 -34.21 -3.70
CA PRO A 21 -59.25 -34.37 -4.39
C PRO A 21 -58.17 -34.02 -3.37
N VAL A 22 -57.41 -35.02 -2.92
CA VAL A 22 -56.22 -34.79 -2.09
C VAL A 22 -55.24 -33.98 -2.94
N ARG A 23 -55.15 -32.68 -2.67
CA ARG A 23 -54.24 -31.77 -3.37
C ARG A 23 -52.81 -32.08 -2.94
N GLU A 24 -52.13 -32.94 -3.70
CA GLU A 24 -50.76 -33.38 -3.41
C GLU A 24 -49.81 -32.18 -3.21
N PRO A 25 -49.26 -31.98 -2.00
CA PRO A 25 -48.34 -30.87 -1.74
C PRO A 25 -47.02 -31.00 -2.51
N ALA A 26 -46.66 -32.24 -2.86
CA ALA A 26 -45.39 -32.60 -3.49
C ALA A 26 -45.16 -31.91 -4.84
N LEU A 27 -46.19 -31.84 -5.71
CA LEU A 27 -46.06 -31.23 -7.04
C LEU A 27 -45.78 -29.72 -6.98
N SER A 28 -46.35 -29.02 -6.00
CA SER A 28 -46.09 -27.60 -5.79
C SER A 28 -44.64 -27.37 -5.33
N VAL A 29 -44.21 -28.07 -4.28
CA VAL A 29 -42.85 -27.93 -3.71
C VAL A 29 -41.78 -28.34 -4.72
N ALA A 30 -42.00 -29.38 -5.52
CA ALA A 30 -41.09 -29.80 -6.58
C ALA A 30 -40.91 -28.73 -7.68
N LEU A 31 -41.98 -28.01 -8.05
CA LEU A 31 -41.88 -26.89 -9.00
C LEU A 31 -41.00 -25.75 -8.46
N TRP A 32 -41.23 -25.34 -7.20
CA TRP A 32 -40.46 -24.27 -6.55
C TRP A 32 -38.97 -24.64 -6.39
N LEU A 33 -38.67 -25.88 -6.00
CA LEU A 33 -37.28 -26.36 -5.89
C LEU A 33 -36.58 -26.44 -7.24
N SER A 34 -37.28 -26.88 -8.29
CA SER A 34 -36.75 -26.93 -9.66
C SER A 34 -36.36 -25.55 -10.21
N TRP A 35 -37.20 -24.54 -9.98
CA TRP A 35 -36.91 -23.16 -10.41
C TRP A 35 -35.76 -22.54 -9.60
N GLY A 36 -35.68 -22.82 -8.30
CA GLY A 36 -34.54 -22.40 -7.47
C GLY A 36 -33.21 -22.98 -7.96
N ALA A 37 -33.18 -24.28 -8.30
CA ALA A 37 -32.00 -24.94 -8.87
C ALA A 37 -31.61 -24.36 -10.25
N ALA A 38 -32.60 -24.12 -11.13
CA ALA A 38 -32.36 -23.54 -12.45
C ALA A 38 -31.79 -22.11 -12.36
N LEU A 39 -32.37 -21.25 -11.51
CA LEU A 39 -31.87 -19.88 -11.30
C LEU A 39 -30.47 -19.86 -10.67
N GLY A 40 -30.19 -20.76 -9.72
CA GLY A 40 -28.86 -20.93 -9.15
C GLY A 40 -27.81 -21.37 -10.19
N ALA A 41 -28.18 -22.30 -11.08
CA ALA A 41 -27.32 -22.73 -12.18
C ALA A 41 -27.04 -21.60 -13.18
N VAL A 42 -28.06 -20.80 -13.54
CA VAL A 42 -27.90 -19.64 -14.43
C VAL A 42 -27.03 -18.56 -13.79
N ALA A 43 -27.22 -18.24 -12.52
CA ALA A 43 -26.38 -17.28 -11.79
C ALA A 43 -24.92 -17.75 -11.72
N CYS A 44 -24.69 -19.04 -11.47
CA CYS A 44 -23.37 -19.65 -11.48
C CYS A 44 -22.72 -19.58 -12.88
N ALA A 45 -23.47 -19.90 -13.94
CA ALA A 45 -22.99 -19.80 -15.32
C ALA A 45 -22.61 -18.35 -15.70
N MET A 46 -23.41 -17.35 -15.30
CA MET A 46 -23.09 -15.94 -15.53
C MET A 46 -21.84 -15.50 -14.76
N ALA A 47 -21.66 -15.94 -13.51
CA ALA A 47 -20.45 -15.65 -12.74
C ALA A 47 -19.19 -16.33 -13.31
N LEU A 48 -19.32 -17.55 -13.84
CA LEU A 48 -18.22 -18.22 -14.54
C LEU A 48 -17.87 -17.52 -15.85
N LEU A 49 -18.87 -17.02 -16.60
CA LEU A 49 -18.63 -16.26 -17.83
C LEU A 49 -17.91 -14.93 -17.56
N THR A 50 -18.28 -14.17 -16.51
CA THR A 50 -17.57 -12.93 -16.16
C THR A 50 -16.14 -13.19 -15.70
N GLN A 51 -15.91 -14.23 -14.89
CA GLN A 51 -14.55 -14.68 -14.55
C GLN A 51 -13.75 -15.11 -15.79
N GLN A 52 -14.38 -15.78 -16.75
CA GLN A 52 -13.74 -16.24 -17.97
C GLN A 52 -13.37 -15.08 -18.91
N THR A 53 -14.17 -14.00 -18.95
CA THR A 53 -13.81 -12.78 -19.70
C THR A 53 -12.63 -12.04 -19.08
N GLU A 54 -12.58 -11.92 -17.74
CA GLU A 54 -11.44 -11.31 -17.04
C GLU A 54 -10.15 -12.11 -17.24
N LEU A 55 -10.20 -13.43 -17.12
CA LEU A 55 -9.06 -14.31 -17.39
C LEU A 55 -8.58 -14.22 -18.86
N GLN A 56 -9.48 -14.02 -19.82
CA GLN A 56 -9.09 -13.76 -21.21
C GLN A 56 -8.47 -12.37 -21.38
N SER A 57 -8.99 -11.34 -20.70
CA SER A 57 -8.43 -9.99 -20.70
C SER A 57 -7.01 -9.99 -20.14
N LEU A 58 -6.83 -10.54 -18.93
CA LEU A 58 -5.55 -10.73 -18.27
C LEU A 58 -4.58 -11.58 -19.10
N ARG A 59 -5.03 -12.67 -19.73
CA ARG A 59 -4.18 -13.44 -20.65
C ARG A 59 -3.77 -12.64 -21.88
N ARG A 60 -4.64 -11.81 -22.46
CA ARG A 60 -4.28 -10.93 -23.59
C ARG A 60 -3.27 -9.86 -23.15
N GLU A 61 -3.43 -9.30 -21.96
CA GLU A 61 -2.53 -8.27 -21.45
C GLU A 61 -1.17 -8.86 -21.05
N VAL A 62 -1.14 -10.03 -20.40
CA VAL A 62 0.11 -10.79 -20.17
C VAL A 62 0.74 -11.21 -21.51
N SER A 63 -0.04 -11.58 -22.53
CA SER A 63 0.49 -11.90 -23.87
C SER A 63 1.10 -10.66 -24.56
N ARG A 64 0.51 -9.48 -24.36
CA ARG A 64 1.07 -8.20 -24.82
C ARG A 64 2.38 -7.90 -24.09
N LEU A 65 2.38 -7.97 -22.76
CA LEU A 65 3.54 -7.72 -21.91
C LEU A 65 4.69 -8.69 -22.16
N GLN A 66 4.41 -9.99 -22.38
CA GLN A 66 5.40 -10.99 -22.78
C GLN A 66 5.93 -10.75 -24.20
N ARG A 67 5.08 -10.31 -25.15
CA ARG A 67 5.54 -9.92 -26.50
C ARG A 67 6.42 -8.67 -26.48
N THR A 68 6.21 -7.74 -25.55
CA THR A 68 7.11 -6.60 -25.32
C THR A 68 8.35 -6.93 -24.47
N GLY A 69 8.37 -8.09 -23.80
CA GLY A 69 9.44 -8.51 -22.88
C GLY A 69 10.28 -9.71 -23.37
N GLY A 70 10.16 -10.10 -24.65
CA GLY A 70 10.94 -11.20 -25.24
C GLY A 70 12.44 -10.91 -25.33
N PRO A 71 13.31 -11.94 -25.30
CA PRO A 71 14.75 -11.75 -25.14
C PRO A 71 15.41 -11.11 -26.36
N SER A 72 16.29 -10.14 -26.09
CA SER A 72 17.03 -9.37 -27.10
C SER A 72 17.90 -10.26 -27.99
N GLN A 73 17.52 -10.40 -29.26
CA GLN A 73 18.42 -10.84 -30.33
C GLN A 73 18.60 -9.74 -31.39
N LYS A 74 19.71 -9.02 -31.21
CA LYS A 74 20.66 -8.58 -32.24
C LYS A 74 20.14 -8.47 -33.71
N GLY A 75 19.77 -7.25 -34.08
CA GLY A 75 20.07 -6.67 -35.39
C GLY A 75 19.11 -6.98 -36.55
N GLU A 76 18.21 -6.04 -36.83
CA GLU A 76 18.15 -5.31 -38.10
C GLU A 76 17.30 -4.04 -37.95
N GLY A 77 17.45 -3.07 -38.85
CA GLY A 77 16.99 -1.70 -38.64
C GLY A 77 15.48 -1.49 -38.85
N TYR A 78 14.77 -1.11 -37.79
CA TYR A 78 13.43 -0.52 -37.87
C TYR A 78 13.48 0.91 -37.33
N PRO A 79 12.89 1.92 -38.00
CA PRO A 79 12.91 3.31 -37.55
C PRO A 79 11.85 3.55 -36.46
N TRP A 80 11.92 2.78 -35.37
CA TRP A 80 11.29 3.20 -34.12
C TRP A 80 12.04 4.44 -33.65
N GLN A 81 11.41 5.60 -33.81
CA GLN A 81 11.76 6.76 -33.02
C GLN A 81 11.75 6.30 -31.57
N SER A 82 12.92 6.28 -30.94
CA SER A 82 13.06 5.87 -29.56
C SER A 82 12.09 6.69 -28.73
N LEU A 83 11.07 6.03 -28.16
CA LEU A 83 10.38 6.55 -26.98
C LEU A 83 11.50 7.05 -26.07
N PRO A 84 11.54 8.35 -25.71
CA PRO A 84 12.63 8.86 -24.91
C PRO A 84 12.70 7.99 -23.66
N GLU A 85 13.80 7.26 -23.48
CA GLU A 85 14.05 6.52 -22.25
C GLU A 85 14.07 7.59 -21.17
N GLN A 86 12.95 7.74 -20.46
CA GLN A 86 12.67 8.95 -19.69
C GLN A 86 13.50 8.86 -18.42
N GLN A 87 14.76 9.26 -18.53
CA GLN A 87 15.77 9.04 -17.51
C GLN A 87 15.36 9.77 -16.23
N HIS A 88 14.77 9.01 -15.31
CA HIS A 88 14.37 9.48 -14.00
C HIS A 88 15.53 10.23 -13.33
N SER A 89 15.23 11.41 -12.78
CA SER A 89 16.23 12.15 -12.01
C SER A 89 16.43 11.43 -10.68
N VAL A 90 17.67 11.04 -10.38
CA VAL A 90 18.03 10.26 -9.20
C VAL A 90 19.08 11.01 -8.40
N LEU A 91 18.92 11.00 -7.08
CA LEU A 91 19.97 11.43 -6.14
C LEU A 91 20.05 10.39 -5.02
N HIS A 92 21.23 9.81 -4.84
CA HIS A 92 21.55 8.97 -3.68
C HIS A 92 22.64 9.65 -2.86
N LEU A 93 22.43 9.70 -1.55
CA LEU A 93 23.21 10.44 -0.59
C LEU A 93 23.69 9.53 0.51
N VAL A 94 24.95 9.73 0.89
CA VAL A 94 25.61 9.04 1.99
C VAL A 94 26.08 10.08 3.02
N PRO A 95 26.19 9.73 4.31
CA PRO A 95 26.64 10.64 5.34
C PRO A 95 28.11 11.05 5.14
N ILE A 96 28.44 12.27 5.58
CA ILE A 96 29.81 12.76 5.78
C ILE A 96 30.10 12.84 7.28
N ASN A 97 29.14 13.37 8.04
CA ASN A 97 29.23 13.67 9.45
C ASN A 97 27.83 13.65 10.08
N ALA A 98 27.74 13.59 11.40
CA ALA A 98 26.52 13.85 12.14
C ALA A 98 26.81 14.85 13.28
N THR A 99 25.91 15.80 13.49
CA THR A 99 26.07 16.86 14.49
C THR A 99 24.83 16.99 15.35
N SER A 100 25.02 17.29 16.63
CA SER A 100 23.97 17.57 17.57
C SER A 100 24.39 18.82 18.36
N LYS A 101 23.52 19.82 18.44
CA LYS A 101 23.79 21.03 19.22
C LYS A 101 23.44 20.76 20.68
N ASP A 102 24.27 21.23 21.61
CA ASP A 102 24.16 20.89 23.04
C ASP A 102 22.79 21.23 23.66
N ASP A 103 22.16 22.33 23.24
CA ASP A 103 20.82 22.74 23.69
C ASP A 103 19.65 22.10 22.90
N SER A 104 19.88 21.00 22.17
CA SER A 104 18.87 20.40 21.30
C SER A 104 18.79 18.88 21.39
N ASP A 105 17.57 18.36 21.55
CA ASP A 105 17.25 16.91 21.45
C ASP A 105 17.24 16.40 19.99
N VAL A 106 18.16 16.90 19.16
CA VAL A 106 18.23 16.58 17.73
C VAL A 106 19.67 16.26 17.33
N THR A 107 19.81 15.23 16.50
CA THR A 107 21.02 14.96 15.72
C THR A 107 20.67 15.03 14.23
N GLU A 108 21.44 15.81 13.48
CA GLU A 108 21.32 15.99 12.04
C GLU A 108 22.49 15.31 11.33
N VAL A 109 22.25 14.84 10.09
CA VAL A 109 23.26 14.17 9.26
C VAL A 109 23.64 15.07 8.10
N MET A 110 24.94 15.31 7.90
CA MET A 110 25.46 15.98 6.70
C MET A 110 25.56 15.00 5.54
N TRP A 111 25.05 15.36 4.37
CA TRP A 111 24.93 14.48 3.22
C TRP A 111 25.85 14.87 2.05
N GLN A 112 26.45 13.88 1.39
CA GLN A 112 27.11 14.03 0.09
C GLN A 112 26.51 13.14 -1.00
N PRO A 113 26.47 13.59 -2.27
CA PRO A 113 26.09 12.75 -3.42
C PRO A 113 27.05 11.57 -3.63
N ALA A 114 26.52 10.35 -3.56
CA ALA A 114 27.17 9.13 -4.03
C ALA A 114 26.73 8.75 -5.46
N LEU A 115 25.48 9.07 -5.83
CA LEU A 115 24.98 8.95 -7.21
C LEU A 115 24.11 10.16 -7.53
N ARG A 116 24.27 10.75 -8.72
CA ARG A 116 23.42 11.84 -9.22
C ARG A 116 23.13 11.68 -10.70
N ARG A 117 21.85 11.78 -11.08
CA ARG A 117 21.35 11.85 -12.47
C ARG A 117 20.29 12.95 -12.57
N GLY A 118 20.40 13.81 -13.57
CA GLY A 118 19.53 14.97 -13.74
C GLY A 118 19.86 16.15 -12.79
N ARG A 119 19.05 17.21 -12.87
CA ARG A 119 19.31 18.50 -12.18
C ARG A 119 18.23 18.91 -11.16
N GLY A 120 17.10 18.19 -11.08
CA GLY A 120 15.95 18.53 -10.24
C GLY A 120 16.14 18.43 -8.73
N LEU A 121 17.31 17.97 -8.28
CA LEU A 121 17.66 17.76 -6.87
C LEU A 121 19.06 18.32 -6.57
N GLN A 122 19.22 18.94 -5.41
CA GLN A 122 20.50 19.47 -4.93
C GLN A 122 20.68 19.20 -3.43
N ALA A 123 21.73 18.47 -3.06
CA ALA A 123 22.15 18.38 -1.65
C ALA A 123 22.65 19.74 -1.14
N GLN A 124 22.26 20.11 0.08
CA GLN A 124 22.61 21.36 0.75
C GLN A 124 22.89 21.07 2.23
N GLY A 125 24.09 20.60 2.53
CA GLY A 125 24.54 20.31 3.90
C GLY A 125 23.72 19.20 4.57
N TYR A 126 22.88 19.59 5.53
CA TYR A 126 21.99 18.70 6.29
C TYR A 126 20.71 18.30 5.55
N GLY A 127 20.41 18.96 4.42
CA GLY A 127 19.17 18.76 3.69
C GLY A 127 19.31 18.68 2.18
N VAL A 128 18.17 18.59 1.49
CA VAL A 128 18.07 18.49 0.03
C VAL A 128 17.05 19.49 -0.48
N ARG A 129 17.46 20.36 -1.40
CA ARG A 129 16.58 21.33 -2.04
C ARG A 129 16.02 20.77 -3.34
N ILE A 130 14.70 20.85 -3.48
CA ILE A 130 13.97 20.51 -4.71
C ILE A 130 14.09 21.66 -5.71
N ARG A 131 14.57 21.34 -6.92
CA ARG A 131 14.72 22.28 -8.03
C ARG A 131 13.60 22.13 -9.05
N ASP A 132 13.13 20.92 -9.31
CA ASP A 132 12.02 20.66 -10.22
C ASP A 132 10.83 20.13 -9.42
N ALA A 133 9.63 20.72 -9.55
CA ALA A 133 8.43 20.14 -8.93
C ALA A 133 8.08 18.77 -9.57
N GLY A 134 7.40 17.92 -8.81
CA GLY A 134 6.88 16.64 -9.30
C GLY A 134 6.66 15.60 -8.21
N VAL A 135 6.38 14.36 -8.64
CA VAL A 135 6.24 13.21 -7.74
C VAL A 135 7.61 12.54 -7.57
N TYR A 136 7.97 12.21 -6.34
CA TYR A 136 9.24 11.58 -6.01
C TYR A 136 9.03 10.36 -5.09
N LEU A 137 9.70 9.26 -5.41
CA LEU A 137 9.97 8.18 -4.44
C LEU A 137 11.14 8.63 -3.56
N LEU A 138 10.91 8.65 -2.25
CA LEU A 138 11.90 8.96 -1.22
C LEU A 138 12.16 7.72 -0.37
N TYR A 139 13.42 7.47 -0.02
CA TYR A 139 13.81 6.39 0.88
C TYR A 139 14.95 6.81 1.78
N SER A 140 14.95 6.37 3.03
CA SER A 140 15.99 6.68 4.02
C SER A 140 16.26 5.49 4.91
N GLN A 141 17.55 5.22 5.15
CA GLN A 141 18.01 4.30 6.17
C GLN A 141 18.97 5.00 7.13
N VAL A 142 18.86 4.68 8.42
CA VAL A 142 19.89 4.99 9.42
C VAL A 142 20.23 3.71 10.17
N LEU A 143 21.53 3.41 10.33
CA LEU A 143 22.02 2.32 11.17
C LEU A 143 22.38 2.88 12.54
N PHE A 144 21.57 2.58 13.55
CA PHE A 144 21.78 3.00 14.94
C PHE A 144 22.68 2.02 15.69
N GLN A 145 23.53 2.57 16.56
CA GLN A 145 24.40 1.85 17.51
C GLN A 145 24.24 2.48 18.90
N ASP A 146 23.01 2.46 19.42
CA ASP A 146 22.58 3.26 20.57
C ASP A 146 21.69 2.44 21.50
N VAL A 147 21.89 2.57 22.81
CA VAL A 147 21.12 1.84 23.85
C VAL A 147 19.84 2.55 24.26
N THR A 148 19.59 3.76 23.73
CA THR A 148 18.35 4.51 23.98
C THR A 148 17.15 3.68 23.53
N PHE A 149 16.19 3.47 24.44
CA PHE A 149 15.12 2.47 24.32
C PHE A 149 14.38 2.47 22.96
N THR A 150 14.22 3.66 22.35
CA THR A 150 13.78 3.83 20.97
C THR A 150 14.65 4.83 20.23
N MET A 151 15.11 4.41 19.06
CA MET A 151 15.78 5.22 18.05
C MET A 151 14.94 5.31 16.79
N GLY A 152 15.27 6.23 15.90
CA GLY A 152 14.52 6.46 14.69
C GLY A 152 14.88 7.76 14.01
N GLN A 153 14.29 7.99 12.84
CA GLN A 153 14.44 9.23 12.09
C GLN A 153 13.07 9.74 11.62
N VAL A 154 12.98 11.05 11.48
CA VAL A 154 11.85 11.76 10.89
C VAL A 154 12.35 12.42 9.61
N VAL A 155 11.69 12.12 8.49
CA VAL A 155 11.93 12.82 7.23
C VAL A 155 10.82 13.85 7.07
N SER A 156 11.22 15.12 6.96
CA SER A 156 10.29 16.24 6.82
C SER A 156 10.64 17.10 5.62
N ARG A 157 9.63 17.77 5.07
CA ARG A 157 9.81 18.90 4.15
C ARG A 157 9.49 20.20 4.86
N GLU A 158 10.18 21.25 4.46
CA GLU A 158 9.86 22.63 4.76
C GLU A 158 9.65 23.37 3.44
N GLY A 159 8.50 24.01 3.30
CA GLY A 159 8.09 24.72 2.09
C GLY A 159 6.87 25.59 2.35
N GLN A 160 6.72 26.69 1.61
CA GLN A 160 5.57 27.60 1.73
C GLN A 160 5.33 28.13 3.18
N GLY A 161 6.40 28.25 3.99
CA GLY A 161 6.31 28.69 5.39
C GLY A 161 5.79 27.63 6.37
N LYS A 162 5.70 26.35 5.97
CA LYS A 162 5.23 25.25 6.81
C LYS A 162 6.20 24.06 6.76
N GLN A 163 6.38 23.41 7.91
CA GLN A 163 7.05 22.11 8.01
C GLN A 163 6.02 20.97 8.05
N GLU A 164 6.29 19.88 7.34
CA GLU A 164 5.44 18.70 7.26
C GLU A 164 6.29 17.42 7.37
N THR A 165 5.89 16.48 8.23
CA THR A 165 6.49 15.14 8.28
C THR A 165 5.99 14.31 7.11
N LEU A 166 6.90 13.81 6.28
CA LEU A 166 6.58 12.90 5.18
C LEU A 166 6.48 11.46 5.68
N PHE A 167 7.48 11.00 6.43
CA PHE A 167 7.48 9.68 7.06
C PHE A 167 8.39 9.61 8.28
N ARG A 168 8.22 8.55 9.06
CA ARG A 168 9.05 8.22 10.22
C ARG A 168 9.53 6.78 10.13
N CYS A 169 10.63 6.48 10.80
CA CYS A 169 11.03 5.12 11.16
C CYS A 169 11.32 5.09 12.66
N ILE A 170 10.89 4.04 13.36
CA ILE A 170 11.12 3.85 14.80
C ILE A 170 11.57 2.40 15.03
N ARG A 171 12.61 2.21 15.84
CA ARG A 171 13.11 0.90 16.28
C ARG A 171 13.36 0.91 17.79
N SER A 172 12.87 -0.12 18.46
CA SER A 172 13.29 -0.45 19.82
C SER A 172 14.73 -0.95 19.81
N MET A 173 15.54 -0.51 20.77
CA MET A 173 16.95 -0.90 20.87
C MET A 173 17.19 -1.86 22.05
N PRO A 174 18.06 -2.88 21.90
CA PRO A 174 18.59 -3.63 23.03
C PRO A 174 19.34 -2.72 24.02
N SER A 175 19.18 -2.97 25.32
CA SER A 175 19.85 -2.22 26.38
C SER A 175 21.34 -2.55 26.53
N HIS A 176 21.79 -3.69 26.01
CA HIS A 176 23.20 -4.13 26.09
C HIS A 176 24.02 -3.51 24.94
N PRO A 177 25.07 -2.71 25.21
CA PRO A 177 25.81 -1.96 24.19
C PRO A 177 26.29 -2.82 23.00
N ASP A 178 26.88 -3.99 23.29
CA ASP A 178 27.43 -4.90 22.26
C ASP A 178 26.38 -5.51 21.32
N ARG A 179 25.09 -5.35 21.64
CA ARG A 179 23.95 -5.86 20.86
C ARG A 179 23.03 -4.74 20.37
N ALA A 180 23.32 -3.49 20.70
CA ALA A 180 22.44 -2.34 20.47
C ALA A 180 22.51 -1.80 19.03
N TYR A 181 22.35 -2.68 18.04
CA TYR A 181 22.43 -2.37 16.61
C TYR A 181 21.09 -2.60 15.92
N ASN A 182 20.60 -1.60 15.17
CA ASN A 182 19.43 -1.76 14.29
C ASN A 182 19.48 -0.81 13.10
N SER A 183 19.20 -1.32 11.91
CA SER A 183 18.85 -0.50 10.75
C SER A 183 17.38 -0.07 10.82
N CYS A 184 17.10 1.22 10.63
CA CYS A 184 15.75 1.75 10.49
C CYS A 184 15.58 2.27 9.05
N TYR A 185 14.88 1.52 8.20
CA TYR A 185 14.54 1.90 6.83
C TYR A 185 13.06 2.33 6.73
N SER A 186 12.78 3.40 5.99
CA SER A 186 11.43 3.78 5.60
C SER A 186 11.44 4.55 4.27
N ALA A 187 10.31 4.51 3.55
CA ALA A 187 10.18 5.08 2.22
C ALA A 187 8.72 5.46 1.91
N GLY A 188 8.52 6.33 0.92
CA GLY A 188 7.19 6.72 0.44
C GLY A 188 7.24 7.55 -0.84
N VAL A 189 6.09 7.80 -1.44
CA VAL A 189 5.95 8.60 -2.67
C VAL A 189 5.23 9.90 -2.33
N PHE A 190 5.83 11.04 -2.68
CA PHE A 190 5.37 12.37 -2.28
C PHE A 190 5.40 13.35 -3.45
N HIS A 191 4.40 14.23 -3.54
CA HIS A 191 4.43 15.37 -4.45
C HIS A 191 5.19 16.52 -3.79
N LEU A 192 6.30 16.93 -4.39
CA LEU A 192 7.22 17.95 -3.87
C LEU A 192 7.24 19.18 -4.80
N HIS A 193 7.34 20.36 -4.20
CA HIS A 193 7.32 21.62 -4.93
C HIS A 193 8.74 22.18 -5.12
N GLN A 194 8.91 22.99 -6.16
CA GLN A 194 10.15 23.73 -6.35
C GLN A 194 10.39 24.65 -5.16
N GLY A 195 11.60 24.60 -4.59
CA GLY A 195 11.98 25.38 -3.41
C GLY A 195 11.89 24.61 -2.09
N ASP A 196 11.11 23.53 -2.02
CA ASP A 196 11.00 22.67 -0.83
C ASP A 196 12.41 22.22 -0.37
N ILE A 197 12.63 22.27 0.95
CA ILE A 197 13.85 21.77 1.61
C ILE A 197 13.47 20.51 2.39
N LEU A 198 14.13 19.39 2.12
CA LEU A 198 13.96 18.18 2.91
C LEU A 198 15.09 17.99 3.91
N SER A 199 14.73 17.53 5.09
CA SER A 199 15.65 17.23 6.20
C SER A 199 15.40 15.83 6.73
N VAL A 200 16.46 15.21 7.27
CA VAL A 200 16.39 13.97 8.02
C VAL A 200 16.92 14.26 9.42
N ILE A 201 16.02 14.25 10.39
CA ILE A 201 16.35 14.51 11.79
C ILE A 201 16.22 13.24 12.61
N ILE A 202 17.14 13.04 13.55
CA ILE A 202 17.06 12.00 14.58
C ILE A 202 16.68 12.72 15.88
N PRO A 203 15.48 12.47 16.45
CA PRO A 203 14.96 13.21 17.61
C PRO A 203 15.56 12.69 18.93
N ARG A 204 16.89 12.72 19.00
CA ARG A 204 17.74 12.45 20.18
C ARG A 204 18.97 13.35 20.12
N ALA A 205 19.34 13.96 21.23
CA ALA A 205 20.66 14.59 21.38
C ALA A 205 21.77 13.54 21.25
N ARG A 206 22.87 13.89 20.58
CA ARG A 206 24.13 13.10 20.49
C ARG A 206 23.90 11.62 20.10
N ALA A 207 22.98 11.38 19.16
CA ALA A 207 22.57 10.05 18.73
C ALA A 207 23.73 9.23 18.14
N LYS A 208 23.89 7.98 18.58
CA LYS A 208 24.91 7.08 18.03
C LYS A 208 24.41 6.37 16.78
N LEU A 209 24.94 6.77 15.63
CA LEU A 209 24.68 6.16 14.33
C LEU A 209 25.97 5.84 13.58
N ASN A 210 25.90 4.87 12.69
CA ASN A 210 27.01 4.45 11.85
C ASN A 210 27.04 5.28 10.55
N LEU A 211 28.18 5.93 10.26
CA LEU A 211 28.39 6.76 9.06
C LEU A 211 28.82 5.96 7.82
N SER A 212 28.70 4.63 7.83
CA SER A 212 28.94 3.79 6.66
C SER A 212 27.92 4.09 5.54
N PRO A 213 28.37 4.26 4.28
CA PRO A 213 27.49 4.59 3.15
C PRO A 213 26.46 3.49 2.83
N HIS A 214 26.69 2.24 3.24
CA HIS A 214 25.73 1.14 3.10
C HIS A 214 24.85 0.93 4.34
N GLY A 215 25.22 1.50 5.50
CA GLY A 215 24.43 1.45 6.73
C GLY A 215 23.42 2.59 6.83
N THR A 216 23.85 3.80 6.49
CA THR A 216 23.07 5.04 6.56
C THR A 216 23.08 5.74 5.20
N PHE A 217 21.90 6.05 4.66
CA PHE A 217 21.75 6.70 3.36
C PHE A 217 20.37 7.37 3.21
N LEU A 218 20.28 8.28 2.25
CA LEU A 218 19.05 8.97 1.85
C LEU A 218 18.99 8.97 0.32
N GLY A 219 17.81 8.79 -0.27
CA GLY A 219 17.70 8.81 -1.72
C GLY A 219 16.33 9.18 -2.27
N PHE A 220 16.37 9.56 -3.55
CA PHE A 220 15.29 10.20 -4.28
C PHE A 220 15.28 9.69 -5.72
N VAL A 221 14.09 9.38 -6.24
CA VAL A 221 13.84 9.11 -7.66
C VAL A 221 12.63 9.93 -8.09
N LYS A 222 12.79 10.81 -9.08
CA LYS A 222 11.67 11.52 -9.70
C LYS A 222 10.89 10.54 -10.58
N LEU A 223 9.60 10.38 -10.31
CA LEU A 223 8.70 9.52 -11.09
C LEU A 223 8.18 10.27 -12.32
#